data_AF-M9UDN2-F1
#
_entry.id   AF-M9UDN2-F1
#
_cell.length_a   1.000
_cell.length_b   1.000
_cell.length_c   1.000
_cell.angle_alpha   90.00
_cell.angle_beta   90.00
_cell.angle_gamma   90.00
#
_symmetry.space_group_name_H-M   'P 1'
#
loop_
_entity.id
_entity.type
_entity.pdbx_description
1 polymer ?
#
loop_
_entity_poly.entity_id
_entity_poly.type
_entity_poly.pdbx_seq_one_letter_code
_entity_poly.pdbx_strand_id
1 'polypeptide(L)' 'MIFTYGKTKLKIPEGYEYVYYATFIAGEWDFLKVKDTDAVLDAGAFIGDFTVKIA' A
#
# COMPACT_ATOMS: atom_id res chain seq x y z
N MET A 1 -0.07 -14.91 -2.45
CA MET A 1 -1.46 -14.48 -2.76
C MET A 1 -1.45 -13.33 -3.78
N ILE A 2 -2.52 -13.10 -4.55
CA ILE A 2 -2.65 -11.88 -5.38
C ILE A 2 -3.70 -10.98 -4.73
N PHE A 3 -3.28 -9.79 -4.30
CA PHE A 3 -4.17 -8.73 -3.82
C PHE A 3 -4.48 -7.77 -4.99
N THR A 4 -5.72 -7.31 -5.09
CA THR A 4 -6.15 -6.40 -6.16
C THR A 4 -6.71 -5.13 -5.55
N TYR A 5 -6.20 -3.97 -5.97
CA TYR A 5 -6.66 -2.65 -5.58
C TYR A 5 -6.94 -1.82 -6.83
N GLY A 6 -8.22 -1.49 -7.07
CA GLY A 6 -8.64 -0.90 -8.34
C GLY A 6 -8.25 -1.79 -9.52
N LYS A 7 -7.41 -1.26 -10.42
CA LYS A 7 -6.87 -1.99 -11.59
C LYS A 7 -5.50 -2.61 -11.33
N THR A 8 -4.87 -2.30 -10.20
CA THR A 8 -3.52 -2.73 -9.84
C THR A 8 -3.56 -4.06 -9.11
N LYS A 9 -2.62 -4.95 -9.45
CA LYS A 9 -2.47 -6.26 -8.81
C LYS A 9 -1.12 -6.35 -8.13
N LEU A 10 -1.12 -6.68 -6.84
CA LEU A 10 0.06 -6.86 -6.01
C LEU A 10 0.25 -8.35 -5.70
N LYS A 11 1.46 -8.86 -5.95
CA LYS A 11 1.82 -10.22 -5.53
C LYS A 11 2.35 -10.16 -4.11
N ILE A 12 1.61 -10.81 -3.21
CA ILE A 12 1.98 -10.91 -1.80
C ILE A 12 2.83 -12.18 -1.60
N PRO A 13 4.07 -12.05 -1.10
CA PRO A 13 4.88 -13.18 -0.68
C PRO A 13 4.16 -14.03 0.37
N GLU A 14 4.37 -15.33 0.32
CA GLU A 14 3.80 -16.26 1.31
C GLU A 14 4.31 -15.93 2.71
N GLY A 15 3.40 -15.86 3.69
CA GLY A 15 3.71 -15.48 5.07
C GLY A 15 3.73 -13.98 5.34
N TYR A 16 3.48 -13.14 4.32
CA TYR A 16 3.40 -11.68 4.43
C TYR A 16 2.00 -11.13 4.15
N GLU A 17 0.96 -11.95 4.33
CA GLU A 17 -0.44 -11.58 4.11
C GLU A 17 -0.88 -10.42 5.02
N TYR A 18 -0.21 -10.22 6.16
CA TYR A 18 -0.49 -9.10 7.05
C TYR A 18 -0.17 -7.73 6.43
N VAL A 19 0.79 -7.63 5.50
CA VAL A 19 1.28 -6.34 4.98
C VAL A 19 0.17 -5.54 4.30
N TYR A 20 -0.54 -6.14 3.34
CA TYR A 20 -1.65 -5.45 2.67
C TYR A 20 -2.81 -5.17 3.65
N TYR A 21 -3.01 -6.04 4.65
CA TYR A 21 -4.04 -5.83 5.66
C TYR A 21 -3.76 -4.57 6.47
N ALA A 22 -2.53 -4.40 6.96
CA ALA A 22 -2.13 -3.23 7.74
C ALA A 22 -2.35 -1.91 6.96
N THR A 23 -1.91 -1.89 5.70
CA THR A 23 -2.00 -0.69 4.85
C THR A 23 -3.42 -0.39 4.37
N PHE A 24 -4.15 -1.37 3.83
CA PHE A 24 -5.43 -1.12 3.17
C PHE A 24 -6.66 -1.32 4.08
N ILE A 25 -6.56 -2.16 5.12
CA ILE A 25 -7.71 -2.52 5.96
C ILE A 25 -7.61 -1.90 7.35
N ALA A 26 -6.46 -2.04 8.03
CA ALA A 26 -6.26 -1.45 9.34
C ALA A 26 -6.01 0.06 9.27
N GLY A 27 -5.64 0.58 8.09
CA GLY A 27 -5.45 2.01 7.87
C GLY A 27 -4.23 2.56 8.60
N GLU A 28 -3.17 1.77 8.74
CA GLU A 28 -1.96 2.12 9.52
C GLU A 28 -1.44 3.53 9.19
N TRP A 29 -1.56 3.94 7.92
CA TRP A 29 -1.05 5.21 7.41
C TRP A 29 -2.13 6.28 7.15
N ASP A 30 -3.37 6.08 7.57
CA ASP A 30 -4.49 7.00 7.25
C ASP A 30 -4.34 8.40 7.90
N PHE A 31 -3.45 8.53 8.88
CA PHE A 31 -3.10 9.83 9.46
C PHE A 31 -2.29 10.71 8.50
N LEU A 32 -1.60 10.11 7.52
CA LEU A 32 -0.90 10.84 6.46
C LEU A 32 -1.91 11.29 5.41
N LYS A 33 -2.35 12.55 5.50
CA LYS A 33 -3.30 13.16 4.57
C LYS A 33 -2.61 13.66 3.30
N VAL A 34 -2.12 12.73 2.49
CA VAL A 34 -1.43 13.00 1.21
C VAL A 34 -2.40 13.59 0.18
N LYS A 35 -1.96 14.61 -0.55
CA LYS A 35 -2.69 15.24 -1.65
C LYS A 35 -2.06 14.86 -3.01
N ASP A 36 -2.85 15.00 -4.06
CA ASP A 36 -2.44 14.79 -5.46
C ASP A 36 -1.32 15.72 -5.96
N THR A 37 -1.08 16.82 -5.24
CA THR A 37 -0.03 17.80 -5.53
C THR A 37 1.25 17.56 -4.74
N ASP A 38 1.27 16.61 -3.82
CA ASP A 38 2.44 16.30 -3.00
C ASP A 38 3.43 15.42 -3.77
N ALA A 39 4.73 15.70 -3.61
CA ALA A 39 5.79 14.80 -4.03
C ALA A 39 6.12 13.86 -2.86
N VAL A 40 5.91 12.55 -3.04
CA VAL A 40 6.07 11.54 -1.98
C VAL A 40 7.16 10.53 -2.35
N LEU A 41 7.95 10.13 -1.35
CA LEU A 41 8.89 9.01 -1.44
C LEU A 41 8.48 7.91 -0.45
N ASP A 42 8.13 6.75 -0.97
CA ASP A 42 7.84 5.54 -0.18
C ASP A 42 9.14 4.76 0.09
N ALA A 43 9.85 5.16 1.14
CA ALA A 43 11.11 4.54 1.51
C ALA A 43 10.88 3.19 2.20
N GLY A 44 11.39 2.11 1.60
CA GLY A 44 11.17 0.75 2.13
C GLY A 44 9.83 0.14 1.73
N ALA A 45 9.26 0.59 0.61
CA ALA A 45 7.94 0.22 0.08
C ALA A 45 7.60 -1.29 0.04
N PHE A 46 8.59 -2.19 0.14
CA PHE A 46 8.44 -3.65 0.03
C PHE A 46 7.64 -4.09 -1.21
N ILE A 47 6.34 -4.35 -1.08
CA ILE A 47 5.45 -4.73 -2.19
C ILE A 47 4.81 -3.52 -2.89
N GLY A 48 5.09 -2.30 -2.44
CA GLY A 48 4.53 -1.05 -2.96
C GLY A 48 3.07 -0.82 -2.57
N ASP A 49 2.61 -1.40 -1.46
CA ASP A 49 1.23 -1.28 -0.99
C ASP A 49 0.86 0.16 -0.64
N PHE A 50 1.72 0.89 0.09
CA PHE A 50 1.45 2.29 0.41
C PHE A 50 1.50 3.16 -0.84
N THR A 51 2.54 3.02 -1.68
CA THR A 51 2.62 3.66 -3.00
C THR A 51 1.34 3.48 -3.81
N VAL A 52 0.83 2.24 -3.92
CA VAL A 52 -0.40 1.95 -4.68
C VAL A 52 -1.65 2.53 -4.04
N LYS A 53 -1.70 2.65 -2.72
CA LYS A 53 -2.85 3.23 -2.02
C LYS A 53 -2.99 4.73 -2.27
N ILE A 54 -1.87 5.45 -2.40
CA ILE A 54 -1.88 6.92 -2.53
C ILE A 54 -1.76 7.43 -3.97
N ALA A 55 -1.39 6.56 -4.92
CA ALA A 55 -1.19 6.90 -6.34
C ALA A 55 -2.47 6.85 -7.19
#